data_AF-A0A8J6MR36-F1
#
_entry.id   AF-A0A8J6MR36-F1
#
_cell.length_a   1.000
_cell.length_b   1.000
_cell.length_c   1.000
_cell.angle_alpha   90.00
_cell.angle_beta   90.00
_cell.angle_gamma   90.00
#
_symmetry.space_group_name_H-M   'P 1'
#
loop_
_entity.id
_entity.type
_entity.pdbx_description
1 polymer ?
#
loop_
_entity_poly.entity_id
_entity_poly.type
_entity_poly.pdbx_seq_one_letter_code
_entity_poly.pdbx_strand_id
1 'polypeptide(L)'
;MLYSSFLFTIAAVFPSLSYAIGNNSPAIPGVFEIVSKSSAKYLDVFNHSLADNAGLAQWACTHEPHQRFKLGLCAEISLTI
;
A
#
# COMPACT_ATOMS: atom_id res chain seq x y z
N MET A 1 1.24 -19.30 -43.54
CA MET A 1 1.08 -19.50 -42.08
C MET A 1 0.92 -18.13 -41.46
N LEU A 2 -0.33 -17.69 -41.28
CA LEU A 2 -0.66 -16.33 -40.85
C LEU A 2 -0.59 -16.27 -39.32
N TYR A 3 0.32 -15.45 -38.77
CA TYR A 3 0.36 -15.19 -37.34
C TYR A 3 -0.86 -14.36 -36.95
N SER A 4 -1.74 -15.00 -36.20
CA SER A 4 -3.02 -14.49 -35.72
C SER A 4 -2.80 -13.31 -34.76
N SER A 5 -3.47 -12.21 -35.06
CA SER A 5 -3.59 -11.02 -34.23
C SER A 5 -4.28 -11.37 -32.91
N PHE A 6 -3.51 -11.60 -31.85
CA PHE A 6 -4.04 -11.58 -30.48
C PHE A 6 -4.27 -10.13 -30.07
N LEU A 7 -5.43 -9.59 -30.45
CA LEU A 7 -6.03 -8.48 -29.69
C LEU A 7 -6.41 -9.05 -28.33
N PHE A 8 -5.49 -9.00 -27.37
CA PHE A 8 -5.82 -9.28 -25.98
C PHE A 8 -6.56 -8.06 -25.45
N THR A 9 -7.88 -8.08 -25.64
CA THR A 9 -8.80 -7.13 -25.01
C THR A 9 -8.79 -7.36 -23.49
N ILE A 10 -7.82 -6.79 -22.78
CA ILE A 10 -7.94 -6.44 -21.35
C ILE A 10 -7.72 -4.93 -21.23
N ALA A 11 -8.68 -4.16 -21.73
CA ALA A 11 -8.98 -2.83 -21.19
C ALA A 11 -10.41 -2.81 -20.61
N ALA A 12 -10.98 -3.99 -20.36
CA ALA A 12 -12.24 -4.10 -19.66
C ALA A 12 -12.01 -3.86 -18.18
N VAL A 13 -12.31 -2.62 -17.79
CA VAL A 13 -12.88 -2.26 -16.49
C VAL A 13 -11.92 -2.39 -15.30
N PHE A 14 -10.82 -1.64 -15.36
CA PHE A 14 -10.49 -0.93 -14.13
C PHE A 14 -11.58 0.13 -13.99
N PRO A 15 -12.46 0.13 -12.95
CA PRO A 15 -13.09 1.38 -12.58
C PRO A 15 -11.92 2.33 -12.40
N SER A 16 -11.77 3.28 -13.33
CA SER A 16 -10.77 4.33 -13.19
C SER A 16 -11.19 5.05 -11.93
N LEU A 17 -10.57 4.69 -10.81
CA LEU A 17 -10.67 5.45 -9.59
C LEU A 17 -10.15 6.81 -10.02
N SER A 18 -11.07 7.74 -10.25
CA SER A 18 -10.74 9.11 -10.59
C SER A 18 -9.85 9.58 -9.46
N TYR A 19 -8.55 9.57 -9.70
CA TYR A 19 -7.58 10.09 -8.77
C TYR A 19 -7.82 11.58 -8.75
N ALA A 20 -8.47 12.06 -7.69
CA ALA A 20 -8.69 13.47 -7.50
C ALA A 20 -7.30 14.10 -7.39
N ILE A 21 -6.87 14.80 -8.44
CA ILE A 21 -5.72 15.71 -8.43
C ILE A 21 -6.10 16.99 -7.64
N GLY A 22 -6.56 16.80 -6.43
CA GLY A 22 -6.51 17.82 -5.38
C GLY A 22 -5.42 17.38 -4.42
N ASN A 23 -4.83 18.31 -3.69
CA ASN A 23 -3.76 18.07 -2.73
C ASN A 23 -4.19 17.23 -1.49
N ASN A 24 -5.20 16.37 -1.66
CA ASN A 24 -5.68 15.36 -0.74
C ASN A 24 -5.55 14.01 -1.45
N SER A 25 -4.36 13.40 -1.34
CA SER A 25 -4.17 12.00 -1.71
C SER A 25 -5.29 11.18 -1.06
N PRO A 26 -5.87 10.17 -1.74
CA PRO A 26 -6.87 9.29 -1.15
C PRO A 26 -6.23 8.51 0.00
N ALA A 27 -6.15 9.14 1.16
CA ALA A 27 -5.87 8.49 2.41
C ALA A 27 -7.03 7.55 2.64
N ILE A 28 -6.76 6.25 2.71
CA ILE A 28 -7.77 5.33 3.24
C ILE A 28 -7.91 5.74 4.71
N PRO A 29 -9.05 6.32 5.12
CA PRO A 29 -9.19 6.81 6.49
C PRO A 29 -9.25 5.58 7.40
N GLY A 30 -8.18 5.33 8.14
CA GLY A 30 -8.10 4.17 8.99
C GLY A 30 -6.73 4.00 9.61
N VAL A 31 -6.73 3.33 10.76
CA VAL A 31 -5.53 2.85 11.42
C VAL A 31 -5.53 1.34 11.24
N PHE A 32 -4.46 0.81 10.67
CA PHE A 32 -4.35 -0.58 10.29
C PHE A 32 -3.18 -1.24 11.03
N GLU A 33 -3.37 -2.52 11.29
CA GLU A 33 -2.32 -3.42 11.74
C GLU A 33 -1.87 -4.26 10.55
N ILE A 34 -0.57 -4.31 10.30
CA ILE A 34 0.00 -5.01 9.14
C ILE A 34 0.57 -6.33 9.63
N VAL A 35 -0.09 -7.43 9.26
CA VAL A 35 0.32 -8.79 9.66
C VAL A 35 1.02 -9.48 8.50
N SER A 36 2.22 -9.98 8.77
CA SER A 36 2.95 -10.83 7.85
C SER A 36 2.30 -12.20 7.76
N LYS A 37 1.89 -12.60 6.54
CA LYS A 37 1.30 -13.92 6.30
C LYS A 37 2.26 -15.09 6.57
N SER A 38 3.56 -14.87 6.42
CA SER A 38 4.57 -15.93 6.57
C SER A 38 4.97 -16.18 8.02
N SER A 39 4.98 -15.13 8.86
CA SER A 39 5.44 -15.21 10.24
C SER A 39 4.32 -15.05 11.28
N ALA A 40 3.11 -14.66 10.86
CA ALA A 40 2.00 -14.27 11.72
C ALA A 40 2.36 -13.13 12.71
N LYS A 41 3.42 -12.39 12.42
CA LYS A 41 3.90 -11.25 13.22
C LYS A 41 3.42 -9.92 12.66
N TYR A 42 3.37 -8.92 13.53
CA TYR A 42 2.88 -7.59 13.24
C TYR A 42 4.07 -6.67 12.89
N LEU A 43 3.85 -5.73 11.98
CA LEU A 43 4.79 -4.66 11.71
C LEU A 43 4.92 -3.78 12.96
N ASP A 44 6.14 -3.44 13.35
CA ASP A 44 6.46 -2.85 14.64
C ASP A 44 7.58 -1.80 14.49
N VAL A 45 7.44 -0.64 15.12
CA VAL A 45 8.53 0.36 15.20
C VAL A 45 9.55 -0.05 16.26
N PHE A 46 10.77 -0.33 15.82
CA PHE A 46 11.83 -0.85 16.67
C PHE A 46 12.05 0.04 17.91
N ASN A 47 12.02 -0.59 19.08
CA ASN A 47 12.23 0.05 20.38
C ASN A 47 11.27 1.22 20.68
N HIS A 48 10.08 1.22 20.08
CA HIS A 48 9.05 2.25 20.26
C HIS A 48 9.57 3.66 19.97
N SER A 49 10.54 3.75 19.04
CA SER A 49 11.22 5.01 18.73
C SER A 49 10.27 6.04 18.14
N LEU A 50 10.33 7.26 18.67
CA LEU A 50 9.65 8.44 18.13
C LEU A 50 10.55 9.26 17.20
N ALA A 51 11.80 8.82 16.99
CA ALA A 51 12.73 9.49 16.11
C ALA A 51 12.35 9.26 14.64
N ASP A 52 12.60 10.27 13.81
CA ASP A 52 12.53 10.11 12.37
C ASP A 52 13.50 9.02 11.91
N ASN A 53 13.11 8.29 10.87
CA ASN A 53 13.90 7.17 10.33
C ASN A 53 14.10 6.00 11.33
N ALA A 54 13.16 5.84 12.27
CA ALA A 54 13.10 4.64 13.11
C ALA A 54 12.99 3.38 12.25
N GLY A 55 13.76 2.36 12.62
CA GLY A 55 13.70 1.06 11.96
C GLY A 55 12.36 0.37 12.21
N LEU A 56 11.95 -0.46 11.25
CA LEU A 56 10.76 -1.31 11.36
C LEU A 56 11.19 -2.77 11.53
N ALA A 57 10.57 -3.47 12.46
CA ALA A 57 10.76 -4.89 12.74
C ALA A 57 9.42 -5.64 12.68
N GLN A 58 9.50 -6.98 12.73
CA GLN A 58 8.31 -7.82 12.91
C GLN A 58 8.32 -8.41 14.32
N TRP A 59 7.26 -8.16 15.07
CA TRP A 59 7.16 -8.60 16.46
C TRP A 59 5.83 -9.29 16.79
N ALA A 60 5.78 -9.86 18.00
CA ALA A 60 4.53 -10.40 18.52
C ALA A 60 3.47 -9.30 18.62
N CYS A 61 2.20 -9.69 18.50
CA CYS A 61 1.09 -8.74 18.61
C CYS A 61 1.06 -8.11 20.01
N THR A 62 1.14 -6.78 20.07
CA THR A 62 1.02 -6.00 21.32
C THR A 62 -0.18 -5.06 21.30
N HIS A 63 -0.80 -4.82 20.13
CA HIS A 63 -1.88 -3.83 19.92
C HIS A 63 -1.52 -2.40 20.36
N GLU A 64 -0.21 -2.13 20.51
CA GLU A 64 0.30 -0.85 20.97
C GLU A 64 0.41 0.17 19.82
N PRO A 65 0.57 1.48 20.14
CA PRO A 65 0.66 2.52 19.13
C PRO A 65 1.77 2.31 18.08
N HIS A 66 2.85 1.63 18.44
CA HIS A 66 3.98 1.34 17.55
C HIS A 66 3.71 0.24 16.51
N GLN A 67 2.52 -0.39 16.55
CA GLN A 67 2.05 -1.37 15.55
C GLN A 67 0.87 -0.85 14.70
N ARG A 68 0.53 0.43 14.83
CA ARG A 68 -0.65 1.05 14.22
C ARG A 68 -0.26 2.06 13.15
N PHE A 69 -0.56 1.73 11.89
CA PHE A 69 -0.11 2.51 10.73
C PHE A 69 -1.27 3.12 9.95
N LYS A 70 -1.02 4.31 9.40
CA LYS A 70 -1.90 4.93 8.41
C LYS A 70 -1.35 4.64 7.03
N LEU A 71 -2.22 4.21 6.13
CA LEU A 71 -1.84 3.90 4.75
C LEU A 71 -2.19 5.08 3.86
N GLY A 72 -1.17 5.61 3.17
CA GLY A 72 -1.35 6.52 2.05
C GLY A 72 -1.34 5.73 0.76
N LEU A 73 -2.23 6.07 -0.17
CA LEU A 73 -2.09 5.58 -1.53
C LEU A 73 -0.86 6.23 -2.16
N CYS A 74 0.04 5.39 -2.67
CA CYS A 74 1.13 5.83 -3.53
C CYS A 74 0.57 5.96 -4.93
N ALA A 75 0.33 7.18 -5.38
CA ALA A 75 -0.12 7.41 -6.74
C ALA A 75 1.10 7.62 -7.65
N GLU A 76 1.56 6.55 -8.29
CA GLU A 76 2.34 6.70 -9.52
C GLU A 76 1.38 6.97 -10.66
N ILE A 77 1.26 8.24 -11.04
CA ILE A 77 0.73 8.60 -12.36
C ILE A 77 1.88 8.38 -13.34
N SER A 78 2.03 7.14 -13.81
CA SER A 78 2.90 6.84 -14.95
C SER A 78 2.23 7.37 -16.21
N LEU A 79 2.45 8.65 -16.52
CA LEU A 79 2.04 9.21 -17.80
C LEU A 79 3.05 8.75 -18.85
N THR A 80 2.72 7.69 -19.59
CA THR A 80 3.46 7.33 -20.80
C THR A 80 3.07 8.32 -21.90
N ILE A 81 3.99 9.23 -22.25
CA ILE A 81 3.98 9.94 -23.54
C ILE A 81 4.34 8.97 -24.67
#